data_AF-A0A931MD02-F1
#
_entry.id   AF-A0A931MD02-F1
#
_cell.length_a   1.000
_cell.length_b   1.000
_cell.length_c   1.000
_cell.angle_alpha   90.00
_cell.angle_beta   90.00
_cell.angle_gamma   90.00
#
_symmetry.space_group_name_H-M   'P 1'
#
loop_
_entity.id
_entity.type
_entity.pdbx_description
1 polymer ?
#
loop_
_entity_poly.entity_id
_entity_poly.type
_entity_poly.pdbx_seq_one_letter_code
_entity_poly.pdbx_strand_id
1 'polypeptide(L)' 'MPTTKVAITLDEEILEEVDRLVKEKKYPNRSKAIQEAIQFRLERWHKTRMIEEAKKFDIEEEQTIAEEGLVAENETWPEY' A
#
# COMPACT_ATOMS: atom_id res chain seq x y z
N MET A 1 -2.06 -16.78 6.94
CA MET A 1 -2.10 -16.81 5.46
C MET A 1 -1.31 -18.02 4.99
N PRO A 2 -1.77 -18.74 3.94
CA PRO A 2 -1.00 -19.82 3.34
C PRO A 2 0.32 -19.27 2.77
N THR A 3 1.38 -20.06 2.85
CA THR A 3 2.70 -19.71 2.30
C THR A 3 3.07 -20.71 1.22
N THR A 4 3.63 -20.20 0.12
CA THR A 4 4.11 -21.01 -1.01
C THR A 4 5.61 -20.87 -1.10
N LYS A 5 6.34 -21.98 -1.29
CA LYS A 5 7.79 -21.94 -1.49
C LYS A 5 8.10 -21.56 -2.93
N VAL A 6 9.05 -20.65 -3.09
CA VAL A 6 9.55 -20.19 -4.39
C VAL A 6 11.07 -20.28 -4.37
N ALA A 7 11.66 -20.84 -5.41
CA ALA A 7 13.11 -20.77 -5.63
C ALA A 7 13.42 -19.46 -6.36
N ILE A 8 14.30 -18.64 -5.79
CA ILE A 8 14.75 -17.37 -6.37
C ILE A 8 16.27 -17.31 -6.33
N THR A 9 16.86 -16.66 -7.32
CA THR A 9 18.28 -16.28 -7.31
C THR A 9 18.40 -14.90 -6.69
N LEU A 10 19.32 -14.75 -5.74
CA LEU A 10 19.63 -13.48 -5.08
C LEU A 10 21.13 -13.21 -5.23
N ASP A 11 21.48 -11.94 -5.25
CA ASP A 11 22.87 -11.51 -5.13
C ASP A 11 23.45 -11.96 -3.77
N GLU A 12 24.72 -12.36 -3.77
CA GLU A 12 25.39 -12.87 -2.58
C GLU A 12 25.50 -11.80 -1.49
N GLU A 13 25.80 -10.55 -1.85
CA GLU A 13 25.91 -9.45 -0.88
C GLU A 13 24.55 -9.17 -0.21
N ILE A 14 23.46 -9.27 -0.97
CA ILE A 14 22.10 -9.12 -0.43
C ILE A 14 21.78 -10.26 0.54
N LEU A 15 22.13 -11.49 0.19
CA LEU A 15 21.90 -12.64 1.04
C LEU A 15 22.68 -12.53 2.36
N GLU A 16 23.93 -12.07 2.31
CA GLU A 16 24.75 -11.81 3.49
C GLU A 16 24.13 -10.76 4.42
N GLU A 17 23.57 -9.69 3.86
CA GLU A 17 22.90 -8.66 4.66
C GLU A 17 21.64 -9.21 5.34
N VAL A 18 20.83 -9.99 4.63
CA VAL A 18 19.67 -10.67 5.22
C VAL A 18 20.11 -11.60 6.36
N ASP A 19 21.22 -12.33 6.17
CA ASP A 19 21.78 -13.20 7.20
C ASP A 19 22.24 -12.44 8.43
N ARG A 20 22.87 -11.27 8.24
CA ARG A 20 23.28 -10.40 9.33
C ARG A 20 22.07 -9.99 10.17
N LEU A 21 20.98 -9.57 9.54
CA LEU A 21 19.76 -9.15 10.22
C LEU A 21 19.09 -10.30 11.00
N VAL A 22 19.14 -11.52 10.47
CA VAL A 22 18.65 -12.71 11.19
C VAL A 22 19.56 -13.05 12.37
N LYS A 23 20.89 -12.98 12.21
CA LYS A 23 21.86 -13.18 13.31
C LYS A 23 21.69 -12.16 14.43
N GLU A 24 21.41 -10.91 14.09
CA GLU A 24 21.09 -9.83 15.01
C GLU A 24 19.70 -9.96 15.66
N LYS A 25 18.95 -11.02 15.35
CA LYS A 25 17.59 -11.29 15.84
C LYS A 25 16.57 -10.19 15.48
N LYS A 26 16.86 -9.35 14.49
CA LYS A 26 15.89 -8.39 13.92
C LYS A 26 14.77 -9.11 13.18
N TYR A 27 15.09 -10.29 12.62
CA TYR A 27 14.12 -11.18 12.00
C TYR A 27 14.28 -12.62 12.52
N PRO A 28 13.18 -13.38 12.60
CA PRO A 28 13.22 -14.76 13.08
C PRO A 28 13.86 -15.74 12.08
N ASN A 29 13.78 -15.45 10.77
CA ASN A 29 14.39 -16.24 9.71
C ASN A 29 14.47 -15.45 8.40
N ARG A 30 15.24 -15.96 7.43
CA ARG A 30 15.42 -15.36 6.09
C ARG A 30 14.10 -15.18 5.37
N SER A 31 13.22 -16.18 5.38
CA SER A 31 11.92 -16.14 4.69
C SER A 31 11.07 -14.97 5.17
N LYS A 32 11.04 -14.72 6.49
CA LYS A 32 10.27 -13.62 7.09
C LYS A 32 10.85 -12.27 6.72
N ALA A 33 12.17 -12.13 6.78
CA ALA A 33 12.86 -10.90 6.37
C ALA A 33 12.57 -10.54 4.90
N ILE A 34 12.71 -11.52 4.00
CA ILE A 34 12.47 -11.34 2.56
C ILE A 34 10.98 -11.04 2.29
N GLN A 35 10.06 -11.77 2.94
CA GLN A 35 8.64 -11.55 2.76
C GLN A 35 8.22 -10.14 3.18
N GLU A 36 8.70 -9.65 4.32
CA GLU A 36 8.37 -8.29 4.78
C GLU A 36 8.99 -7.22 3.86
N ALA A 37 10.21 -7.43 3.37
CA ALA A 37 10.83 -6.51 2.41
C ALA A 37 10.03 -6.41 1.10
N ILE A 38 9.54 -7.55 0.57
CA ILE A 38 8.68 -7.58 -0.61
C ILE A 38 7.35 -6.89 -0.33
N GLN A 39 6.72 -7.18 0.81
CA GLN A 39 5.45 -6.55 1.20
C GLN A 39 5.60 -5.03 1.31
N PHE A 40 6.65 -4.55 1.97
CA PHE A 40 6.96 -3.12 2.08
C PHE A 40 7.14 -2.47 0.70
N ARG A 41 7.84 -3.16 -0.22
CA ARG A 41 8.04 -2.64 -1.59
C ARG A 41 6.73 -2.56 -2.37
N LEU A 42 5.90 -3.59 -2.29
CA LEU A 42 4.59 -3.64 -2.94
C LEU A 42 3.67 -2.55 -2.38
N GLU A 43 3.57 -2.40 -1.06
CA GLU A 43 2.76 -1.37 -0.43
C GLU A 43 3.17 0.03 -0.90
N ARG A 44 4.48 0.29 -0.99
CA ARG A 44 4.99 1.56 -1.51
C ARG A 44 4.60 1.79 -2.97
N TRP A 45 4.67 0.77 -3.82
CA TRP A 45 4.22 0.86 -5.21
C TRP A 45 2.72 1.10 -5.33
N HIS A 46 1.91 0.39 -4.55
CA HIS A 46 0.46 0.60 -4.51
C HIS A 46 0.12 2.04 -4.11
N LYS A 47 0.80 2.58 -3.09
CA LYS A 47 0.58 3.96 -2.64
C LYS A 47 1.00 4.99 -3.69
N THR A 48 2.16 4.82 -4.32
CA THR A 48 2.59 5.73 -5.39
C THR A 48 1.64 5.69 -6.59
N ARG A 49 1.24 4.50 -7.04
CA ARG A 49 0.26 4.35 -8.11
C ARG A 49 -1.07 4.99 -7.75
N MET A 50 -1.56 4.80 -6.52
CA MET A 50 -2.80 5.40 -6.07
C MET A 50 -2.73 6.94 -6.06
N ILE A 51 -1.59 7.54 -5.67
CA ILE A 51 -1.38 8.99 -5.76
C ILE A 51 -1.35 9.47 -7.21
N GLU A 52 -0.71 8.72 -8.11
CA GLU A 52 -0.66 9.06 -9.54
C GLU A 52 -2.01 8.92 -10.23
N GLU A 53 -2.80 7.90 -9.88
CA GLU A 53 -4.17 7.74 -10.39
C GLU A 53 -5.13 8.78 -9.79
N ALA A 54 -5.01 9.11 -8.50
CA ALA A 54 -5.83 10.16 -7.87
C ALA A 54 -5.58 11.55 -8.49
N LYS A 55 -4.35 11.82 -8.97
CA LYS A 55 -4.05 13.06 -9.72
C LYS A 55 -4.73 13.15 -11.09
N LYS A 56 -5.30 12.05 -11.61
CA LYS A 56 -6.03 12.06 -12.89
C LYS A 56 -7.49 12.47 -12.73
N PHE A 57 -7.99 12.54 -11.50
CA PHE A 57 -9.34 13.04 -11.23
C PHE A 57 -9.36 14.58 -11.24
N ASP A 58 -10.38 15.14 -11.88
CA ASP A 58 -10.64 16.58 -11.90
C ASP A 58 -11.44 16.96 -10.66
N ILE A 59 -10.91 17.91 -9.88
CA ILE A 59 -11.48 18.34 -8.60
C ILE A 59 -12.88 18.95 -8.81
N GLU A 60 -13.08 19.69 -9.91
CA GLU A 60 -14.38 20.32 -10.17
C GLU A 60 -15.46 19.30 -10.53
N GLU A 61 -15.08 18.23 -11.24
CA GLU A 61 -15.99 17.13 -11.58
C GLU A 61 -16.36 16.32 -10.33
N GLU A 62 -15.39 15.99 -9.48
CA GLU A 62 -15.65 15.29 -8.22
C GLU A 62 -16.53 16.10 -7.25
N GLN A 63 -16.32 17.42 -7.17
CA GLN A 63 -17.16 18.31 -6.36
C GLN A 63 -18.59 18.36 -6.87
N THR A 64 -18.78 18.50 -8.18
CA THR A 64 -20.12 18.54 -8.78
C THR A 64 -20.89 17.25 -8.49
N ILE A 65 -20.26 16.08 -8.64
CA ILE A 65 -20.89 14.77 -8.36
C ILE A 65 -21.19 14.59 -6.87
N ALA A 66 -20.31 15.06 -5.98
CA ALA A 66 -20.53 14.99 -4.52
C ALA A 66 -21.65 15.93 -4.06
N GLU A 67 -21.79 17.09 -4.71
CA GLU A 67 -22.77 18.12 -4.39
C GLU A 67 -24.15 17.90 -5.04
N GLU A 68 -24.29 16.97 -6.00
CA GLU A 68 -25.57 16.61 -6.63
C GLU A 68 -26.66 16.20 -5.60
N GLY A 69 -26.27 15.56 -4.49
CA GLY A 69 -27.20 15.19 -3.40
C GLY A 69 -27.49 16.31 -2.40
N LEU A 70 -26.58 17.26 -2.23
CA LEU A 70 -26.70 18.35 -1.25
C LEU A 70 -27.77 19.37 -1.66
N VAL A 71 -27.95 19.59 -2.96
CA VAL A 71 -28.97 20.50 -3.50
C VAL A 71 -30.39 20.00 -3.17
N ALA A 72 -30.61 18.69 -3.19
CA ALA A 72 -31.91 18.09 -2.84
C ALA A 72 -32.12 17.98 -1.32
N GLU A 73 -31.04 17.79 -0.55
CA GLU A 73 -31.12 17.64 0.90
C GLU A 73 -31.39 18.95 1.64
N ASN A 74 -30.90 20.10 1.15
CA ASN A 74 -31.08 21.41 1.80
C ASN A 74 -32.55 21.84 1.99
N GLU A 75 -33.49 21.30 1.20
CA GLU A 75 -34.93 21.55 1.36
C GLU A 75 -35.60 20.63 2.40
N THR A 76 -34.91 19.58 2.86
CA THR A 76 -35.49 18.49 3.66
C THR A 76 -34.99 18.46 5.11
N TRP A 77 -33.96 19.24 5.45
CA TRP A 77 -33.45 19.32 6.82
C TRP A 77 -34.38 20.17 7.70
N PRO A 78 -34.92 19.62 8.80
CA PRO A 78 -35.73 20.40 9.73
C PRO A 78 -34.86 21.42 10.49
N GLU A 79 -35.36 22.66 10.62
CA GLU A 79 -34.77 23.66 11.51
C GLU A 79 -34.81 23.18 12.97
N TYR A 80 -33.69 23.36 13.69
CA TYR A 80 -33.50 22.89 15.06
C TYR A 80 -34.18 23.79 16.09
#